data_AF-A0A7T0JLM7-F1
#
_entry.id   AF-A0A7T0JLM7-F1
#
_cell.length_a   1.000
_cell.length_b   1.000
_cell.length_c   1.000
_cell.angle_alpha   90.00
_cell.angle_beta   90.00
_cell.angle_gamma   90.00
#
_symmetry.space_group_name_H-M   'P 1'
#
loop_
_entity.id
_entity.type
_entity.pdbx_description
1 polymer ?
#
loop_
_entity_poly.entity_id
_entity_poly.type
_entity_poly.pdbx_seq_one_letter_code
_entity_poly.pdbx_strand_id
1 'polypeptide(L)'
;MSAILLTACSDDKPDTAAPEKPAAKTKPVNNNNVDAGEASDTVKQKFVKTFAKNCVTREMKNSVNKDIDEKRFTESCGCIAEHIVEDLAEVDAEKYLDDHEDTHTLQIKFDAAAFFCLQNKPQPKGPHLFGK
;
A
#
# COMPACT_ATOMS: atom_id res chain seq x y z
N MET A 1 10.12 42.85 4.90
CA MET A 1 9.30 42.06 3.95
C MET A 1 10.23 41.53 2.89
N SER A 2 10.68 40.28 3.05
CA SER A 2 11.61 39.63 2.12
C SER A 2 10.80 38.77 1.15
N ALA A 3 10.86 39.10 -0.13
CA ALA A 3 10.24 38.33 -1.21
C ALA A 3 11.16 37.15 -1.57
N ILE A 4 10.62 35.95 -1.53
CA ILE A 4 11.27 34.73 -2.00
C ILE A 4 11.02 34.64 -3.51
N LEU A 5 12.08 34.80 -4.30
CA LEU A 5 12.04 34.62 -5.75
C LEU A 5 12.06 33.11 -6.05
N LEU A 6 10.99 32.65 -6.70
CA LEU A 6 10.84 31.31 -7.25
C LEU A 6 11.79 31.13 -8.43
N THR A 7 12.87 30.37 -8.25
CA THR A 7 13.67 29.86 -9.37
C THR A 7 12.96 28.65 -9.95
N ALA A 8 12.18 28.88 -11.00
CA ALA A 8 11.74 27.86 -11.93
C ALA A 8 12.97 27.27 -12.65
N CYS A 9 13.31 26.01 -12.36
CA CYS A 9 14.26 25.24 -13.18
C CYS A 9 13.51 24.66 -14.39
N SER A 10 13.49 25.43 -15.48
CA SER A 10 13.22 24.93 -16.82
C SER A 10 14.41 25.34 -17.68
N ASP A 11 15.48 24.54 -17.64
CA ASP A 11 16.66 24.73 -18.49
C ASP A 11 16.48 23.87 -19.75
N ASP A 12 16.04 24.53 -20.81
CA ASP A 12 15.90 24.00 -22.17
C ASP A 12 17.19 24.33 -22.93
N LYS A 13 17.88 23.32 -23.47
CA LYS A 13 19.05 23.54 -24.34
C LYS A 13 19.15 22.46 -25.44
N PRO A 14 19.27 22.83 -26.73
CA PRO A 14 19.13 21.90 -27.85
C PRO A 14 20.45 21.30 -28.40
N ASP A 15 20.27 20.09 -28.93
CA ASP A 15 20.94 19.35 -30.03
C ASP A 15 22.45 19.06 -30.05
N THR A 16 22.79 17.76 -30.04
CA THR A 16 23.72 17.13 -31.01
C THR A 16 23.42 15.62 -31.13
N ALA A 17 23.41 15.10 -32.36
CA ALA A 17 22.88 13.80 -32.78
C ALA A 17 23.81 12.57 -32.62
N ALA A 18 23.19 11.40 -32.32
CA ALA A 18 23.45 10.00 -32.76
C ALA A 18 24.83 9.32 -32.53
N PRO A 19 24.93 7.99 -32.24
CA PRO A 19 24.20 6.92 -32.94
C PRO A 19 23.54 5.82 -32.07
N GLU A 20 22.56 5.20 -32.73
CA GLU A 20 21.66 4.14 -32.30
C GLU A 20 22.39 2.83 -31.92
N LYS A 21 21.94 2.20 -30.83
CA LYS A 21 22.22 0.80 -30.47
C LYS A 21 20.92 0.00 -30.51
N PRO A 22 21.00 -1.30 -30.86
CA PRO A 22 19.88 -2.03 -31.44
C PRO A 22 18.80 -2.41 -30.44
N ALA A 23 17.57 -2.41 -30.95
CA ALA A 23 16.31 -2.76 -30.31
C ALA A 23 16.41 -3.96 -29.36
N ALA A 24 16.33 -3.69 -28.06
CA ALA A 24 15.80 -4.65 -27.12
C ALA A 24 14.33 -4.87 -27.47
N LYS A 25 13.95 -6.12 -27.70
CA LYS A 25 12.59 -6.55 -28.00
C LYS A 25 11.67 -6.17 -26.83
N THR A 26 11.04 -5.01 -26.90
CA THR A 26 9.87 -4.70 -26.09
C THR A 26 8.80 -5.71 -26.46
N LYS A 27 8.41 -6.54 -25.49
CA LYS A 27 7.15 -7.29 -25.59
C LYS A 27 6.05 -6.27 -25.91
N PRO A 28 5.10 -6.57 -26.80
CA PRO A 28 3.99 -5.66 -27.02
C PRO A 28 3.20 -5.57 -25.70
N VAL A 29 3.31 -4.44 -25.01
CA VAL A 29 2.33 -4.07 -24.00
C VAL A 29 1.06 -3.78 -24.80
N ASN A 30 0.13 -4.74 -24.77
CA ASN A 30 -1.17 -4.56 -25.35
C ASN A 30 -1.92 -3.53 -24.49
N ASN A 31 -1.84 -2.26 -24.89
CA ASN A 31 -2.43 -1.11 -24.22
C ASN A 31 -3.96 -1.04 -24.37
N ASN A 32 -4.67 -2.16 -24.24
CA ASN A 32 -6.14 -2.20 -24.37
C ASN A 32 -6.77 -3.26 -23.44
N ASN A 33 -6.39 -3.27 -22.16
CA ASN A 33 -7.18 -3.97 -21.14
C ASN A 33 -7.67 -2.94 -20.11
N VAL A 34 -8.63 -2.12 -20.55
CA VAL A 34 -9.44 -1.27 -19.69
C VAL A 34 -10.54 -2.13 -19.06
N ASP A 35 -10.10 -3.03 -18.18
CA ASP A 35 -10.81 -3.63 -17.04
C ASP A 35 -10.00 -4.89 -16.68
N ALA A 36 -9.01 -4.75 -15.80
CA ALA A 36 -8.39 -5.93 -15.19
C ALA A 36 -9.39 -6.70 -14.31
N GLY A 37 -10.57 -6.13 -14.05
CA GLY A 37 -11.62 -6.71 -13.23
C GLY A 37 -11.21 -6.82 -11.76
N GLU A 38 -12.15 -7.35 -10.98
CA GLU A 38 -11.83 -7.78 -9.62
C GLU A 38 -10.85 -8.94 -9.62
N ALA A 39 -10.02 -8.98 -8.59
CA ALA A 39 -9.05 -10.04 -8.42
C ALA A 39 -9.73 -11.40 -8.20
N SER A 40 -9.12 -12.47 -8.71
CA SER A 40 -9.64 -13.82 -8.46
C SER A 40 -9.53 -14.22 -6.99
N ASP A 41 -10.37 -15.13 -6.50
CA ASP A 41 -10.35 -15.58 -5.08
C ASP A 41 -8.97 -16.09 -4.63
N THR A 42 -8.27 -16.79 -5.53
CA THR A 42 -6.92 -17.31 -5.22
C THR A 42 -5.91 -16.17 -5.07
N VAL A 43 -6.01 -15.15 -5.92
CA VAL A 43 -5.18 -13.94 -5.85
C VAL A 43 -5.52 -13.14 -4.60
N LYS A 44 -6.82 -12.92 -4.30
CA LYS A 44 -7.28 -12.29 -3.06
C LYS A 44 -6.72 -13.01 -1.82
N GLN A 45 -6.78 -14.34 -1.76
CA GLN A 45 -6.20 -15.11 -0.64
C GLN A 45 -4.67 -14.95 -0.51
N LYS A 46 -3.94 -14.95 -1.64
CA LYS A 46 -2.48 -14.72 -1.66
C LYS A 46 -2.18 -13.30 -1.19
N PHE A 47 -2.94 -12.31 -1.66
CA PHE A 47 -2.86 -10.93 -1.24
C PHE A 47 -3.06 -10.79 0.27
N VAL A 48 -4.16 -11.29 0.84
CA VAL A 48 -4.45 -11.17 2.28
C VAL A 48 -3.29 -11.66 3.13
N LYS A 49 -2.79 -12.87 2.83
CA LYS A 49 -1.68 -13.49 3.58
C LYS A 49 -0.40 -12.66 3.47
N THR A 50 -0.08 -12.19 2.27
CA THR A 50 1.16 -11.47 1.99
C THR A 50 1.11 -10.07 2.60
N PHE A 51 0.00 -9.36 2.37
CA PHE A 51 -0.24 -8.03 2.91
C PHE A 51 -0.21 -8.02 4.44
N ALA A 52 -0.98 -8.91 5.08
CA ALA A 52 -1.04 -8.97 6.54
C ALA A 52 0.34 -9.26 7.14
N LYS A 53 1.10 -10.19 6.56
CA LYS A 53 2.46 -10.51 7.00
C LYS A 53 3.41 -9.31 6.85
N ASN A 54 3.39 -8.63 5.71
CA ASN A 54 4.25 -7.48 5.46
C ASN A 54 3.90 -6.31 6.38
N CYS A 55 2.60 -6.07 6.61
CA CYS A 55 2.09 -5.10 7.56
C CYS A 55 2.61 -5.39 8.97
N VAL A 56 2.43 -6.61 9.50
CA VAL A 56 2.95 -6.99 10.83
C VAL A 56 4.46 -6.79 10.90
N THR A 57 5.19 -7.22 9.88
CA THR A 57 6.66 -7.07 9.83
C THR A 57 7.08 -5.61 9.91
N ARG A 58 6.37 -4.71 9.19
CA ARG A 58 6.61 -3.27 9.21
C ARG A 58 6.35 -2.68 10.60
N GLU A 59 5.20 -2.98 11.19
CA GLU A 59 4.81 -2.43 12.49
C GLU A 59 5.70 -2.95 13.64
N MET A 60 6.15 -4.20 13.53
CA MET A 60 7.03 -4.83 14.53
C MET A 60 8.47 -4.33 14.50
N LYS A 61 8.91 -3.68 13.42
CA LYS A 61 10.32 -3.28 13.21
C LYS A 61 10.89 -2.46 14.38
N ASN A 62 10.06 -1.63 15.01
CA ASN A 62 10.46 -0.76 16.13
C ASN A 62 9.71 -1.08 17.43
N SER A 63 9.04 -2.23 17.52
CA SER A 63 8.31 -2.62 18.74
C SER A 63 9.27 -2.93 19.88
N VAL A 64 8.98 -2.36 21.06
CA VAL A 64 9.68 -2.65 22.31
C VAL A 64 9.01 -3.82 23.05
N ASN A 65 7.69 -4.00 22.87
CA ASN A 65 6.90 -5.02 23.55
C ASN A 65 6.39 -6.07 22.55
N LYS A 66 7.31 -6.91 22.07
CA LYS A 66 7.09 -7.78 20.92
C LYS A 66 5.88 -8.70 21.09
N ASP A 67 5.75 -9.36 22.24
CA ASP A 67 4.70 -10.38 22.43
C ASP A 67 3.28 -9.77 22.42
N ILE A 68 3.12 -8.57 23.00
CA ILE A 68 1.82 -7.87 23.03
C ILE A 68 1.54 -7.21 21.67
N ASP A 69 2.55 -6.56 21.10
CA ASP A 69 2.41 -5.81 19.86
C ASP A 69 2.19 -6.75 18.66
N GLU A 70 2.84 -7.91 18.62
CA GLU A 70 2.67 -8.90 17.54
C GLU A 70 1.22 -9.35 17.43
N LYS A 71 0.60 -9.67 18.58
CA LYS A 71 -0.81 -10.07 18.60
C LYS A 71 -1.73 -8.96 18.13
N ARG A 72 -1.51 -7.72 18.62
CA ARG A 72 -2.31 -6.55 18.22
C ARG A 72 -2.17 -6.26 16.73
N PHE A 73 -0.95 -6.27 16.20
CA PHE A 73 -0.71 -5.99 14.79
C PHE A 73 -1.20 -7.12 13.90
N THR A 74 -1.11 -8.38 14.33
CA THR A 74 -1.69 -9.51 13.57
C THR A 74 -3.20 -9.33 13.41
N GLU A 75 -3.90 -8.96 14.47
CA GLU A 75 -5.35 -8.70 14.42
C GLU A 75 -5.69 -7.50 13.52
N SER A 76 -5.00 -6.37 13.71
CA SER A 76 -5.26 -5.14 12.94
C SER A 76 -4.87 -5.27 11.47
N CYS A 77 -3.70 -5.81 11.15
CA CYS A 77 -3.24 -6.02 9.77
C CYS A 77 -4.09 -7.07 9.04
N GLY A 78 -4.60 -8.09 9.75
CA GLY A 78 -5.56 -9.05 9.19
C GLY A 78 -6.87 -8.38 8.78
N CYS A 79 -7.48 -7.61 9.69
CA CYS A 79 -8.69 -6.84 9.39
C CYS A 79 -8.49 -5.90 8.20
N ILE A 80 -7.37 -5.18 8.16
CA ILE A 80 -7.07 -4.26 7.05
C ILE A 80 -6.96 -5.02 5.73
N ALA A 81 -6.25 -6.15 5.72
CA ALA A 81 -6.09 -6.97 4.52
C ALA A 81 -7.43 -7.49 4.01
N GLU A 82 -8.32 -7.94 4.90
CA GLU A 82 -9.66 -8.41 4.57
C GLU A 82 -10.51 -7.30 3.95
N HIS A 83 -10.45 -6.09 4.49
CA HIS A 83 -11.23 -4.97 3.96
C HIS A 83 -10.72 -4.49 2.59
N ILE A 84 -9.40 -4.52 2.37
CA ILE A 84 -8.82 -4.18 1.06
C ILE A 84 -9.29 -5.15 -0.03
N VAL A 85 -9.40 -6.45 0.26
CA VAL A 85 -9.75 -7.46 -0.75
C VAL A 85 -11.21 -7.48 -1.18
N GLU A 86 -12.10 -6.79 -0.45
CA GLU A 86 -13.52 -6.67 -0.81
C GLU A 86 -13.70 -6.10 -2.21
N ASP A 87 -12.87 -5.14 -2.60
CA ASP A 87 -12.88 -4.48 -3.92
C ASP A 87 -11.46 -4.42 -4.51
N LEU A 88 -10.65 -5.46 -4.33
CA LEU A 88 -9.29 -5.48 -4.87
C LEU A 88 -9.32 -5.78 -6.37
N ALA A 89 -8.77 -4.86 -7.17
CA ALA A 89 -8.58 -5.06 -8.60
C ALA A 89 -7.39 -6.00 -8.86
N GLU A 90 -7.48 -6.85 -9.88
CA GLU A 90 -6.41 -7.81 -10.22
C GLU A 90 -5.07 -7.07 -10.45
N VAL A 91 -5.09 -5.93 -11.14
CA VAL A 91 -3.88 -5.12 -11.40
C VAL A 91 -3.21 -4.59 -10.14
N ASP A 92 -3.99 -4.19 -9.12
CA ASP A 92 -3.42 -3.73 -7.85
C ASP A 92 -2.85 -4.92 -7.06
N ALA A 93 -3.50 -6.09 -7.15
CA ALA A 93 -3.03 -7.30 -6.51
C ALA A 93 -1.70 -7.79 -7.11
N GLU A 94 -1.60 -7.83 -8.46
CA GLU A 94 -0.39 -8.21 -9.18
C GLU A 94 0.77 -7.28 -8.84
N LYS A 95 0.56 -5.96 -8.91
CA LYS A 95 1.58 -4.98 -8.56
C LYS A 95 2.08 -5.12 -7.13
N TYR A 96 1.18 -5.38 -6.18
CA TYR A 96 1.58 -5.59 -4.80
C TYR A 96 2.35 -6.92 -4.61
N LEU A 97 1.84 -8.00 -5.19
CA LEU A 97 2.35 -9.35 -4.96
C LEU A 97 3.66 -9.63 -5.70
N ASP A 98 3.75 -9.20 -6.94
CA ASP A 98 4.82 -9.58 -7.86
C ASP A 98 5.81 -8.43 -8.07
N ASP A 99 5.34 -7.18 -8.15
CA ASP A 99 6.21 -6.00 -8.30
C ASP A 99 6.61 -5.35 -6.97
N HIS A 100 6.00 -5.79 -5.85
CA HIS A 100 6.18 -5.20 -4.52
C HIS A 100 5.92 -3.69 -4.48
N GLU A 101 4.98 -3.23 -5.30
CA GLU A 101 4.59 -1.83 -5.42
C GLU A 101 3.30 -1.54 -4.64
N ASP A 102 3.37 -0.57 -3.73
CA ASP A 102 2.19 0.00 -3.07
C ASP A 102 1.57 1.07 -3.98
N THR A 103 0.61 0.66 -4.83
CA THR A 103 -0.08 1.60 -5.74
C THR A 103 -0.82 2.69 -4.98
N HIS A 104 -1.01 3.86 -5.59
CA HIS A 104 -1.77 4.94 -4.95
C HIS A 104 -3.21 4.52 -4.61
N THR A 105 -3.84 3.71 -5.46
CA THR A 105 -5.16 3.11 -5.17
C THR A 105 -5.10 2.21 -3.94
N LEU A 106 -4.06 1.38 -3.82
CA LEU A 106 -3.87 0.50 -2.67
C LEU A 106 -3.63 1.29 -1.37
N GLN A 107 -2.93 2.42 -1.45
CA GLN A 107 -2.74 3.33 -0.32
C GLN A 107 -4.07 3.93 0.16
N ILE A 108 -4.92 4.40 -0.75
CA ILE A 108 -6.26 4.89 -0.40
C ILE A 108 -7.09 3.80 0.28
N LYS A 109 -7.08 2.58 -0.27
CA LYS A 109 -7.78 1.42 0.32
C LYS A 109 -7.24 1.09 1.70
N PHE A 110 -5.92 1.14 1.87
CA PHE A 110 -5.28 0.96 3.17
C PHE A 110 -5.75 2.00 4.18
N ASP A 111 -5.79 3.29 3.83
CA ASP A 111 -6.21 4.35 4.75
C ASP A 111 -7.67 4.18 5.19
N ALA A 112 -8.56 3.85 4.25
CA ALA A 112 -9.96 3.56 4.53
C ALA A 112 -10.12 2.32 5.45
N ALA A 113 -9.41 1.24 5.15
CA ALA A 113 -9.41 0.03 5.95
C ALA A 113 -8.80 0.25 7.34
N ALA A 114 -7.72 1.01 7.45
CA ALA A 114 -7.09 1.35 8.72
C ALA A 114 -8.02 2.18 9.59
N PHE A 115 -8.75 3.15 9.01
CA PHE A 115 -9.78 3.89 9.72
C PHE A 115 -10.82 2.92 10.32
N PHE A 116 -11.35 2.00 9.53
CA PHE A 116 -12.34 1.03 10.00
C PHE A 116 -11.78 0.10 11.08
N CYS A 117 -10.63 -0.52 10.83
CA CYS A 117 -10.07 -1.58 11.68
C CYS A 117 -9.43 -1.07 12.97
N LEU A 118 -8.96 0.18 13.01
CA LEU A 118 -8.29 0.75 14.16
C LEU A 118 -9.21 1.64 15.00
N GLN A 119 -10.14 2.37 14.38
CA GLN A 119 -10.98 3.33 15.12
C GLN A 119 -12.28 2.73 15.68
N ASN A 120 -12.80 1.62 15.14
CA ASN A 120 -14.00 0.96 15.68
C ASN A 120 -13.74 0.03 16.87
N LYS A 121 -12.54 0.01 17.46
CA LYS A 121 -12.31 -0.78 18.67
C LYS A 121 -12.97 -0.10 19.87
N PRO A 122 -13.73 -0.83 20.71
CA PRO A 122 -14.33 -0.25 21.91
C PRO A 122 -13.22 0.38 22.76
N GLN A 123 -13.39 1.67 23.09
CA GLN A 123 -12.52 2.38 24.01
C GLN A 123 -12.31 1.51 25.26
N PRO A 124 -11.05 1.28 25.71
CA PRO A 124 -10.81 0.52 26.92
C PRO A 124 -11.63 1.15 28.03
N LYS A 125 -12.45 0.35 28.72
CA LYS A 125 -13.22 0.83 29.88
C LYS A 125 -12.21 1.50 30.80
N GLY A 126 -12.38 2.82 30.99
CA GLY A 126 -11.47 3.61 31.80
C GLY A 126 -11.26 2.95 33.16
N PRO A 127 -10.09 3.13 33.78
CA PRO A 127 -9.81 2.50 35.07
C PRO A 127 -10.97 2.80 36.02
N HIS A 128 -11.48 1.76 36.69
CA HIS A 128 -12.42 1.94 37.79
C HIS A 128 -11.65 2.62 38.93
N LEU A 129 -11.53 3.95 38.86
CA LEU A 129 -10.77 4.75 39.81
C LEU A 129 -11.44 4.83 41.18
N PHE A 130 -12.69 4.37 41.29
CA PHE A 130 -13.44 4.35 42.54
C PHE A 130 -14.28 3.07 42.61
N GLY A 131 -13.72 2.03 43.23
CA GLY A 131 -14.49 0.92 43.77
C GLY A 131 -15.17 1.34 45.07
N LYS A 132 -16.43 0.93 45.22
CA LYS A 132 -17.12 0.89 46.51
C LYS A 132 -16.92 -0.50 47.10
#